data_AF-A0A090QV86-F1
#
_entry.id   AF-A0A090QV86-F1
#
_cell.length_a   1.000
_cell.length_b   1.000
_cell.length_c   1.000
_cell.angle_alpha   90.00
_cell.angle_beta   90.00
_cell.angle_gamma   90.00
#
_symmetry.space_group_name_H-M   'P 1'
#
loop_
_entity.id
_entity.type
_entity.pdbx_description
1 polymer ?
#
loop_
_entity_poly.entity_id
_entity_poly.type
_entity_poly.pdbx_seq_one_letter_code
_entity_poly.pdbx_strand_id
1 'polypeptide(L)' 'MINILTFDANIRDAAEVFNTNGEASDVYGTELPAKYHGMERFAARKAIVAEFDELGY' A
#
# COMPACT_ATOMS: atom_id res chain seq x y z
N MET A 1 -7.47 -10.94 0.08
CA MET A 1 -7.35 -9.68 -0.69
C MET A 1 -6.75 -8.63 0.22
N ILE A 2 -5.76 -7.86 -0.24
CA ILE A 2 -5.18 -6.76 0.52
C ILE A 2 -5.45 -5.48 -0.26
N ASN A 3 -6.24 -4.58 0.31
CA ASN A 3 -6.52 -3.28 -0.27
C ASN A 3 -5.62 -2.21 0.36
N ILE A 4 -4.76 -1.61 -0.47
CA ILE A 4 -3.84 -0.55 -0.04
C ILE A 4 -4.22 0.82 -0.63
N LEU A 5 -5.28 0.88 -1.42
CA LEU A 5 -5.69 2.10 -2.13
C LEU A 5 -7.00 2.66 -1.54
N THR A 6 -7.04 3.99 -1.39
CA THR A 6 -8.26 4.73 -1.13
C THR A 6 -9.13 4.74 -2.39
N PHE A 7 -10.37 5.21 -2.25
CA PHE A 7 -11.27 5.41 -3.38
C PHE A 7 -10.67 6.35 -4.45
N ASP A 8 -9.89 7.34 -4.03
CA ASP A 8 -9.18 8.29 -4.90
C ASP A 8 -7.87 7.74 -5.49
N ALA A 9 -7.60 6.44 -5.31
CA ALA A 9 -6.36 5.77 -5.69
C ALA A 9 -5.09 6.35 -5.04
N ASN A 10 -5.23 6.90 -3.83
CA ASN A 10 -4.09 7.24 -2.98
C ASN A 10 -3.72 6.04 -2.09
N ILE A 11 -2.47 5.94 -1.67
CA ILE A 11 -2.03 4.94 -0.71
C ILE A 11 -2.68 5.25 0.65
N ARG A 12 -3.31 4.23 1.25
CA ARG A 12 -3.95 4.33 2.56
C ARG A 12 -2.93 4.42 3.68
N ASP A 13 -3.37 4.94 4.83
CA ASP A 13 -2.58 4.87 6.07
C ASP A 13 -2.46 3.45 6.63
N ALA A 14 -3.50 2.66 6.42
CA ALA A 14 -3.55 1.26 6.82
C ALA A 14 -4.19 0.43 5.70
N ALA A 15 -3.55 -0.69 5.38
CA ALA A 15 -4.09 -1.66 4.43
C ALA A 15 -5.32 -2.36 5.03
N GLU A 16 -6.34 -2.61 4.21
CA GLU A 16 -7.48 -3.43 4.60
C GLU A 16 -7.25 -4.85 4.09
N VAL A 17 -7.14 -5.80 4.99
CA VAL A 17 -6.91 -7.21 4.66
C VAL A 17 -8.23 -7.94 4.80
N PHE A 18 -8.66 -8.58 3.71
CA PHE A 18 -9.89 -9.36 3.63
C PHE A 18 -9.56 -10.83 3.31
N ASN A 19 -10.28 -11.76 3.91
CA ASN A 19 -10.20 -13.17 3.58
C ASN A 19 -10.95 -13.50 2.26
N THR A 20 -10.91 -14.75 1.82
CA THR A 20 -11.63 -15.22 0.61
C THR A 20 -13.15 -15.14 0.73
N ASN A 21 -13.66 -14.99 1.94
CA ASN A 21 -15.08 -14.89 2.25
C ASN A 21 -15.54 -13.41 2.38
N GLY A 22 -14.62 -12.45 2.21
CA GLY A 22 -14.90 -11.01 2.31
C GLY A 22 -14.87 -10.44 3.73
N GLU A 23 -14.46 -11.22 4.73
CA GLU A 23 -14.36 -10.76 6.12
C GLU A 23 -12.99 -10.14 6.37
N ALA A 24 -12.94 -9.13 7.24
CA ALA A 24 -11.68 -8.53 7.67
C ALA A 24 -10.79 -9.57 8.37
N SER A 25 -9.52 -9.60 8.03
CA SER A 25 -8.56 -10.59 8.51
C SER A 25 -7.28 -9.91 8.94
N ASP A 26 -6.93 -9.99 10.22
CA ASP A 26 -5.70 -9.40 10.77
C ASP A 26 -4.48 -10.31 10.59
N VAL A 27 -4.57 -11.33 9.73
CA VAL A 27 -3.50 -12.30 9.47
C VAL A 27 -2.27 -11.65 8.86
N TYR A 28 -2.45 -10.58 8.10
CA TYR A 28 -1.38 -9.79 7.53
C TYR A 28 -1.35 -8.41 8.17
N GLY A 29 -0.15 -7.91 8.43
CA GLY A 29 0.04 -6.55 8.95
C GLY A 29 -0.61 -5.53 8.01
N THR A 30 -1.37 -4.61 8.61
CA THR A 30 -1.99 -3.48 7.89
C THR A 30 -1.02 -2.31 7.74
N GLU A 31 0.21 -2.48 8.23
CA GLU A 31 1.27 -1.48 8.26
C GLU A 31 1.77 -1.20 6.84
N LEU A 32 1.56 0.04 6.40
CA LEU A 32 2.12 0.56 5.16
C LEU A 32 3.26 1.53 5.49
N PRO A 33 4.25 1.72 4.60
CA PRO A 33 5.30 2.69 4.85
C PRO A 33 4.71 4.10 4.85
N ALA A 34 4.82 4.80 5.99
CA ALA A 34 4.29 6.16 6.17
C ALA A 34 4.76 7.16 5.12
N LYS A 35 5.94 6.91 4.50
CA LYS A 35 6.47 7.71 3.39
C LYS A 35 5.55 7.76 2.18
N TYR A 36 4.75 6.72 1.96
CA TYR A 36 3.85 6.63 0.82
C TYR A 36 2.40 7.00 1.15
N HIS A 37 2.05 7.16 2.43
CA HIS A 37 0.67 7.48 2.83
C HIS A 37 0.16 8.75 2.16
N GLY A 38 -1.05 8.68 1.61
CA GLY A 38 -1.67 9.79 0.88
C GLY A 38 -1.05 10.10 -0.49
N MET A 39 0.00 9.38 -0.92
CA MET A 39 0.53 9.53 -2.27
C MET A 39 -0.41 8.91 -3.29
N GLU A 40 -0.62 9.59 -4.41
CA GLU A 40 -1.33 9.04 -5.55
C GLU A 40 -0.56 7.84 -6.14
N ARG A 41 -1.28 6.83 -6.65
CA ARG A 41 -0.71 5.56 -7.12
C ARG A 41 0.48 5.70 -8.09
N PHE A 42 0.51 6.70 -8.99
CA PHE A 42 1.62 6.90 -9.91
C PHE A 42 2.82 7.56 -9.22
N ALA A 43 2.57 8.49 -8.31
CA ALA A 43 3.62 9.09 -7.48
C ALA A 43 4.25 8.03 -6.56
N ALA A 44 3.42 7.23 -5.90
CA ALA A 44 3.86 6.10 -5.08
C ALA A 44 4.68 5.11 -5.90
N ARG A 45 4.20 4.70 -7.09
CA ARG A 45 4.94 3.80 -7.99
C ARG A 45 6.31 4.36 -8.36
N LYS A 46 6.40 5.65 -8.71
CA LYS A 46 7.68 6.29 -9.05
C LYS A 46 8.63 6.35 -7.85
N ALA A 47 8.12 6.72 -6.67
CA ALA A 47 8.92 6.81 -5.45
C ALA A 47 9.44 5.43 -5.03
N ILE A 48 8.61 4.40 -5.13
CA ILE A 48 9.00 3.00 -4.89
C ILE A 48 10.11 2.59 -5.86
N VAL A 49 9.91 2.77 -7.17
CA VAL A 49 10.94 2.41 -8.17
C VAL A 49 12.24 3.17 -7.94
N ALA A 50 12.17 4.47 -7.66
CA ALA A 50 13.36 5.27 -7.37
C ALA A 50 14.11 4.78 -6.11
N GLU A 51 13.39 4.38 -5.06
CA GLU A 51 14.01 3.76 -3.89
C GLU A 51 14.67 2.42 -4.22
N PHE A 52 14.00 1.56 -4.99
CA PHE A 52 14.58 0.29 -5.43
C PHE A 52 15.84 0.52 -6.28
N ASP A 53 15.82 1.50 -7.18
CA ASP A 53 16.98 1.92 -7.98
C ASP A 53 18.12 2.45 -7.06
N GLU A 54 17.82 3.25 -6.04
CA GLU A 54 18.80 3.74 -5.06
C GLU A 54 19.41 2.62 -4.20
N LEU A 55 18.63 1.60 -3.87
CA LEU A 55 19.07 0.40 -3.16
C LEU A 55 19.92 -0.53 -4.05
N GLY A 56 19.97 -0.29 -5.37
CA GLY A 56 20.79 -1.03 -6.32
C GLY A 56 20.21 -2.39 -6.74
N TYR A 57 18.88 -2.52 -6.71
CA TYR A 57 18.16 -3.71 -7.19
C TYR A 57 17.68 -3.57 -8.64
#